data_AF-E1R7F2-F1
#
_entry.id   AF-E1R7F2-F1
#
_cell.length_a   1.000
_cell.length_b   1.000
_cell.length_c   1.000
_cell.angle_alpha   90.00
_cell.angle_beta   90.00
_cell.angle_gamma   90.00
#
_symmetry.space_group_name_H-M   'P 1'
#
loop_
_entity.id
_entity.type
_entity.pdbx_description
1 polymer ?
#
loop_
_entity_poly.entity_id
_entity_poly.type
_entity_poly.pdbx_seq_one_letter_code
_entity_poly.pdbx_strand_id
1 'polypeptide(L)'
;MNLLIGVLIAIGFFFVLQYGMVLKMRMKKGKPAPELSGKYDRALKNGGAALFYFYSDGCGACKPMTPLFDEFSSTRKNVFKVNISNDMATARKFGVMGTPSTVLVRDGKIAEFLVGPQPRERIEALLPGR
;
A
#
# COMPACT_ATOMS: atom_id res chain seq x y z
N MET A 1 1.30 37.27 18.82
CA MET A 1 1.19 36.26 17.74
C MET A 1 -0.24 36.33 17.21
N ASN A 2 -0.46 36.88 16.00
CA ASN A 2 -1.83 37.07 15.49
C ASN A 2 -2.48 35.70 15.24
N LEU A 3 -3.75 35.51 15.61
CA LEU A 3 -4.45 34.22 15.49
C LEU A 3 -4.33 33.63 14.06
N LEU A 4 -4.40 34.50 13.05
CA LEU A 4 -4.22 34.14 11.64
C LEU A 4 -2.82 33.54 11.34
N ILE A 5 -1.76 34.11 11.92
CA ILE A 5 -0.38 33.60 11.75
C ILE A 5 -0.25 32.22 12.39
N GLY A 6 -0.83 32.03 13.58
CA GLY A 6 -0.85 30.73 14.26
C GLY A 6 -1.57 29.65 13.44
N VAL A 7 -2.72 30.00 12.84
CA VAL A 7 -3.48 29.08 11.97
C VAL A 7 -2.69 28.72 10.71
N LEU A 8 -2.06 29.69 10.04
CA LEU A 8 -1.26 29.42 8.84
C LEU A 8 -0.04 28.53 9.13
N ILE A 9 0.65 28.73 10.27
CA ILE A 9 1.76 27.88 10.71
C ILE A 9 1.27 26.46 10.98
N ALA A 10 0.14 26.30 11.68
CA ALA A 10 -0.42 24.98 11.99
C ALA A 10 -0.83 24.23 10.71
N ILE A 11 -1.46 24.92 9.75
CA ILE A 11 -1.82 24.36 8.44
C ILE A 11 -0.56 23.93 7.68
N GLY A 12 0.44 24.81 7.58
CA GLY A 12 1.70 24.52 6.91
C GLY A 12 2.40 23.30 7.52
N PHE A 13 2.47 23.23 8.86
CA PHE A 13 3.03 22.10 9.57
C PHE A 13 2.26 20.80 9.30
N PHE A 14 0.92 20.85 9.29
CA PHE A 14 0.09 19.69 8.96
C PHE A 14 0.37 19.16 7.55
N PHE A 15 0.48 20.03 6.55
CA PHE A 15 0.82 19.63 5.17
C PHE A 15 2.23 19.05 5.08
N VAL A 16 3.22 19.63 5.78
CA VAL A 16 4.58 19.10 5.83
C VAL A 16 4.60 17.70 6.44
N LEU A 17 3.85 17.48 7.54
CA LEU A 17 3.76 16.16 8.17
C LEU A 17 3.09 15.11 7.27
N GLN A 18 1.94 15.46 6.68
CA GLN A 18 1.23 14.57 5.75
C GLN A 18 2.09 14.23 4.52
N TYR A 19 2.76 15.23 3.94
CA TYR A 19 3.64 15.02 2.80
C TYR A 19 4.86 14.17 3.17
N GLY A 20 5.48 14.43 4.33
CA GLY A 20 6.61 13.64 4.84
C GLY A 20 6.25 12.17 5.05
N MET A 21 5.04 11.88 5.53
CA MET A 21 4.54 10.52 5.72
C MET A 21 4.36 9.78 4.38
N VAL A 22 3.75 10.42 3.39
CA VAL A 22 3.59 9.86 2.03
C VAL A 22 4.97 9.65 1.38
N LEU A 23 5.88 10.61 1.51
CA LEU A 23 7.24 10.50 0.97
C LEU A 23 7.98 9.32 1.60
N LYS A 24 7.91 9.14 2.92
CA LYS A 24 8.53 8.03 3.64
C LYS A 24 8.05 6.66 3.15
N MET A 25 6.77 6.52 2.81
CA MET A 25 6.23 5.30 2.20
C MET A 25 6.75 5.09 0.78
N ARG A 26 6.71 6.12 -0.07
CA ARG A 26 7.23 6.04 -1.45
C ARG A 26 8.72 5.71 -1.49
N MET A 27 9.49 6.19 -0.52
CA MET A 27 10.91 5.84 -0.33
C MET A 27 11.16 4.39 0.09
N LYS A 28 10.12 3.56 0.31
CA LYS A 28 10.27 2.11 0.45
C LYS A 28 10.52 1.41 -0.89
N LYS A 29 10.19 2.05 -2.02
CA LYS A 29 10.51 1.53 -3.36
C LYS A 29 12.02 1.25 -3.49
N GLY A 30 12.36 0.11 -4.05
CA GLY A 30 13.73 -0.38 -4.22
C GLY A 30 14.33 -1.06 -2.98
N LYS A 31 13.71 -0.95 -1.80
CA LYS A 31 14.18 -1.63 -0.60
C LYS A 31 13.81 -3.11 -0.61
N PRO A 32 14.56 -3.97 0.12
CA PRO A 32 14.17 -5.37 0.32
C PRO A 32 12.74 -5.45 0.86
N ALA A 33 11.96 -6.37 0.28
CA ALA A 33 10.64 -6.69 0.80
C ALA A 33 10.79 -7.32 2.20
N PRO A 34 9.86 -7.05 3.13
CA PRO A 34 9.90 -7.67 4.43
C PRO A 34 9.75 -9.18 4.31
N GLU A 35 10.27 -9.92 5.29
CA GLU A 35 10.03 -11.36 5.38
C GLU A 35 8.55 -11.62 5.69
N LEU A 36 7.89 -12.27 4.74
CA LEU A 36 6.48 -12.63 4.79
C LEU A 36 6.35 -14.13 5.03
N SER A 37 5.60 -14.50 6.07
CA SER A 37 5.34 -15.89 6.42
C SER A 37 3.91 -16.29 6.06
N GLY A 38 3.67 -17.61 6.01
CA GLY A 38 2.34 -18.18 5.81
C GLY A 38 1.83 -18.06 4.38
N LYS A 39 0.64 -17.47 4.19
CA LYS A 39 -0.09 -17.50 2.92
C LYS A 39 0.59 -16.76 1.75
N TYR A 40 1.53 -15.86 2.04
CA TYR A 40 2.21 -15.02 1.05
C TYR A 40 3.51 -15.62 0.50
N ASP A 41 4.17 -16.48 1.28
CA ASP A 41 5.53 -16.99 1.01
C ASP A 41 5.65 -17.61 -0.39
N ARG A 42 4.67 -18.44 -0.77
CA ARG A 42 4.67 -19.14 -2.07
C ARG A 42 4.73 -18.21 -3.27
N ALA A 43 4.13 -17.01 -3.20
CA ALA A 43 4.10 -16.08 -4.32
C ALA A 43 5.42 -15.32 -4.51
N LEU A 44 6.32 -15.38 -3.52
CA LEU A 44 7.61 -14.68 -3.53
C LEU A 44 8.81 -15.62 -3.69
N LYS A 45 8.60 -16.94 -3.69
CA LYS A 45 9.65 -17.92 -3.98
C LYS A 45 10.21 -17.75 -5.39
N ASN A 46 11.50 -18.09 -5.54
CA ASN A 46 12.21 -18.14 -6.83
C ASN A 46 12.13 -16.84 -7.67
N GLY A 47 12.20 -15.66 -7.03
CA GLY A 47 12.09 -14.39 -7.75
C GLY A 47 10.65 -14.03 -8.16
N GLY A 48 9.66 -14.64 -7.51
CA GLY A 48 8.25 -14.37 -7.76
C GLY A 48 7.85 -12.91 -7.52
N ALA A 49 6.67 -12.56 -8.02
CA ALA A 49 6.08 -11.24 -7.84
C ALA A 49 4.67 -11.35 -7.27
N ALA A 50 4.35 -10.46 -6.33
CA ALA A 50 3.06 -10.41 -5.67
C ALA A 50 2.59 -8.97 -5.45
N LEU A 51 1.30 -8.74 -5.66
CA LEU A 51 0.66 -7.44 -5.47
C LEU A 51 -0.20 -7.46 -4.22
N PHE A 52 0.04 -6.53 -3.30
CA PHE A 52 -0.65 -6.42 -2.02
C PHE A 52 -1.51 -5.17 -2.00
N TYR A 53 -2.78 -5.31 -1.61
CA TYR A 53 -3.70 -4.21 -1.36
C TYR A 53 -4.07 -4.14 0.12
N PHE A 54 -3.65 -3.06 0.77
CA PHE A 54 -3.92 -2.78 2.17
C PHE A 54 -5.17 -1.92 2.29
N TYR A 55 -6.16 -2.43 3.03
CA TYR A 55 -7.46 -1.79 3.21
C TYR A 55 -8.01 -2.03 4.61
N SER A 56 -9.12 -1.37 4.94
CA SER A 56 -9.95 -1.69 6.10
C SER A 56 -11.43 -1.52 5.74
N ASP A 57 -12.33 -2.19 6.45
CA ASP A 57 -13.77 -2.19 6.12
C ASP A 57 -14.43 -0.81 6.31
N GLY A 58 -13.89 0.01 7.23
CA GLY A 58 -14.33 1.38 7.49
C GLY A 58 -13.70 2.45 6.58
N CYS A 59 -12.88 2.07 5.61
CA CYS A 59 -12.16 3.03 4.76
C CYS A 59 -13.02 3.48 3.57
N GLY A 60 -13.60 4.68 3.66
CA GLY A 60 -14.39 5.26 2.56
C GLY A 60 -13.62 5.40 1.24
N ALA A 61 -12.35 5.81 1.32
CA ALA A 61 -11.46 5.95 0.16
C ALA A 61 -11.09 4.60 -0.52
N CYS A 62 -11.32 3.47 0.17
CA CYS A 62 -11.01 2.13 -0.34
C CYS A 62 -12.13 1.58 -1.24
N LYS A 63 -13.37 2.10 -1.10
CA LYS A 63 -14.57 1.60 -1.81
C LYS A 63 -14.39 1.38 -3.33
N PRO A 64 -13.80 2.29 -4.11
CA PRO A 64 -13.67 2.07 -5.57
C PRO A 64 -12.63 1.00 -5.93
N MET A 65 -11.62 0.79 -5.06
CA MET A 65 -10.54 -0.16 -5.35
C MET A 65 -10.86 -1.59 -4.88
N THR A 66 -11.60 -1.74 -3.78
CA THR A 66 -11.85 -3.06 -3.18
C THR A 66 -12.47 -4.06 -4.17
N PRO A 67 -13.51 -3.73 -4.95
CA PRO A 67 -14.08 -4.65 -5.93
C PRO A 67 -13.10 -5.07 -7.03
N LEU A 68 -12.20 -4.16 -7.45
CA LEU A 68 -11.16 -4.48 -8.43
C LEU A 68 -10.21 -5.56 -7.88
N PHE A 69 -9.81 -5.43 -6.61
CA PHE A 69 -8.94 -6.42 -5.98
C PHE A 69 -9.67 -7.74 -5.67
N ASP A 70 -10.99 -7.74 -5.48
CA ASP A 70 -11.79 -8.97 -5.39
C ASP A 70 -11.76 -9.74 -6.72
N GLU A 71 -11.98 -9.05 -7.83
CA GLU A 71 -11.86 -9.61 -9.19
C GLU A 71 -10.45 -10.19 -9.41
N PHE A 72 -9.40 -9.42 -9.13
CA PHE A 72 -8.03 -9.86 -9.37
C PHE A 72 -7.58 -11.01 -8.48
N SER A 73 -7.91 -10.98 -7.19
CA SER A 73 -7.51 -12.04 -6.24
C SER A 73 -8.28 -13.35 -6.43
N SER A 74 -9.49 -13.31 -7.01
CA SER A 74 -10.24 -14.53 -7.35
C SER A 74 -9.62 -15.32 -8.51
N THR A 75 -8.92 -14.64 -9.43
CA THR A 75 -8.33 -15.26 -10.63
C THR A 75 -6.81 -15.41 -10.57
N ARG A 76 -6.14 -14.78 -9.60
CA ARG A 76 -4.67 -14.75 -9.50
C ARG A 76 -4.19 -15.08 -8.09
N LYS A 77 -3.28 -16.06 -7.99
CA LYS A 77 -2.75 -16.54 -6.71
C LYS A 77 -1.72 -15.60 -6.07
N ASN A 78 -1.25 -14.59 -6.79
CA ASN A 78 -0.24 -13.63 -6.39
C ASN A 78 -0.80 -12.20 -6.16
N VAL A 79 -2.12 -12.06 -6.11
CA VAL A 79 -2.78 -10.81 -5.71
C VAL A 79 -3.44 -11.01 -4.35
N PHE A 80 -3.06 -10.19 -3.37
CA PHE A 80 -3.48 -10.35 -1.99
C PHE A 80 -4.17 -9.11 -1.45
N LYS A 81 -5.36 -9.30 -0.88
CA LYS A 81 -6.00 -8.32 -0.01
C LYS A 81 -5.51 -8.50 1.43
N VAL A 82 -5.15 -7.40 2.08
CA VAL A 82 -4.69 -7.37 3.47
C VAL A 82 -5.57 -6.38 4.24
N ASN A 83 -6.50 -6.91 5.03
CA ASN A 83 -7.29 -6.08 5.94
C ASN A 83 -6.42 -5.71 7.14
N ILE A 84 -6.06 -4.44 7.28
CA ILE A 84 -5.16 -3.97 8.33
C ILE A 84 -5.78 -4.09 9.72
N SER A 85 -7.11 -4.13 9.83
CA SER A 85 -7.81 -4.37 11.10
C SER A 85 -7.54 -5.78 11.63
N ASN A 86 -7.30 -6.74 10.73
CA ASN A 86 -7.07 -8.14 11.07
C ASN A 86 -5.58 -8.52 11.03
N ASP A 87 -4.80 -7.88 10.16
CA ASP A 87 -3.37 -8.16 9.97
C ASP A 87 -2.54 -6.87 9.90
N MET A 88 -2.56 -6.14 11.02
CA MET A 88 -1.75 -4.93 11.21
C MET A 88 -0.24 -5.24 11.18
N ALA A 89 0.16 -6.45 11.56
CA ALA A 89 1.56 -6.87 11.57
C ALA A 89 2.16 -6.85 10.16
N THR A 90 1.46 -7.40 9.17
CA THR A 90 1.89 -7.36 7.76
C THR A 90 1.95 -5.92 7.26
N ALA A 91 0.95 -5.08 7.55
CA ALA A 91 0.95 -3.67 7.17
C ALA A 91 2.18 -2.92 7.72
N ARG A 92 2.49 -3.11 9.01
CA ARG A 92 3.66 -2.50 9.67
C ARG A 92 4.98 -2.96 9.05
N LYS A 93 5.11 -4.25 8.72
CA LYS A 93 6.31 -4.80 8.06
C LYS A 93 6.61 -4.09 6.73
N PHE A 94 5.58 -3.81 5.94
CA PHE A 94 5.72 -3.04 4.70
C PHE A 94 5.96 -1.53 4.93
N GLY A 95 5.69 -1.02 6.14
CA GLY A 95 5.70 0.40 6.43
C GLY A 95 4.46 1.13 5.91
N VAL A 96 3.34 0.41 5.75
CA VAL A 96 2.04 1.00 5.44
C VAL A 96 1.55 1.74 6.69
N MET A 97 1.31 3.03 6.56
CA MET A 97 0.79 3.86 7.66
C MET A 97 -0.58 4.49 7.32
N GLY A 98 -1.19 4.13 6.19
CA GLY A 98 -2.51 4.61 5.78
C GLY A 98 -3.12 3.72 4.67
N THR A 99 -4.45 3.66 4.63
CA THR A 99 -5.22 2.92 3.62
C THR A 99 -6.04 3.87 2.75
N PRO A 100 -6.28 3.54 1.47
CA PRO A 100 -5.74 2.39 0.75
C PRO A 100 -4.25 2.56 0.43
N SER A 101 -3.50 1.45 0.40
CA SER A 101 -2.13 1.40 -0.13
C SER A 101 -1.95 0.14 -0.97
N THR A 102 -1.17 0.24 -2.04
CA THR A 102 -0.84 -0.90 -2.91
C THR A 102 0.66 -1.07 -3.01
N VAL A 103 1.15 -2.29 -2.80
CA VAL A 103 2.59 -2.59 -2.83
C VAL A 103 2.83 -3.74 -3.81
N LEU A 104 3.68 -3.52 -4.81
CA LEU A 104 4.18 -4.59 -5.68
C LEU A 104 5.53 -5.05 -5.13
N VAL A 105 5.61 -6.33 -4.83
CA VAL A 105 6.88 -7.01 -4.56
C VAL A 105 7.27 -7.80 -5.80
N ARG A 106 8.54 -7.73 -6.19
CA ARG A 106 9.15 -8.52 -7.26
C ARG A 106 10.62 -8.72 -6.93
N ASP A 107 11.13 -9.93 -7.16
CA ASP A 107 12.55 -10.27 -6.93
C ASP A 107 13.04 -9.92 -5.50
N GLY A 108 12.19 -10.19 -4.50
CA GLY A 108 12.51 -9.91 -3.09
C GLY A 108 12.61 -8.43 -2.74
N LYS A 109 12.17 -7.51 -3.62
CA LYS A 109 12.19 -6.06 -3.41
C LYS A 109 10.82 -5.44 -3.60
N ILE A 110 10.60 -4.30 -2.94
CA ILE A 110 9.43 -3.46 -3.19
C ILE A 110 9.64 -2.75 -4.53
N ALA A 111 9.01 -3.25 -5.59
CA ALA A 111 9.10 -2.70 -6.93
C ALA A 111 8.24 -1.44 -7.11
N GLU A 112 7.10 -1.37 -6.42
CA GLU A 112 6.22 -0.21 -6.44
C GLU A 112 5.51 -0.02 -5.09
N PHE A 113 5.29 1.24 -4.70
CA PHE A 113 4.57 1.60 -3.48
C PHE A 113 3.62 2.76 -3.76
N LEU A 114 2.34 2.43 -3.94
CA LEU A 114 1.28 3.40 -4.18
C LEU A 114 0.53 3.69 -2.89
N VAL A 115 0.36 4.98 -2.59
CA VAL A 115 -0.38 5.47 -1.43
C VAL A 115 -1.65 6.15 -1.93
N GLY A 116 -2.79 5.81 -1.34
CA GLY A 116 -4.08 6.36 -1.66
C GLY A 116 -4.75 5.73 -2.90
N PRO A 117 -5.96 6.19 -3.25
CA PRO A 117 -6.76 5.65 -4.34
C PRO A 117 -6.03 5.69 -5.68
N GLN A 118 -6.20 4.65 -6.50
CA GLN A 118 -5.58 4.53 -7.82
C GLN A 118 -6.62 4.20 -8.89
N PRO A 119 -6.45 4.70 -10.13
CA PRO A 119 -7.29 4.29 -11.25
C PRO A 119 -7.00 2.83 -11.64
N ARG A 120 -7.99 2.17 -12.24
CA ARG A 120 -7.95 0.74 -12.58
C ARG A 120 -6.75 0.40 -13.45
N GLU A 121 -6.52 1.21 -14.48
CA GLU A 121 -5.47 1.03 -15.49
C GLU A 121 -4.09 0.98 -14.84
N ARG A 122 -3.89 1.78 -13.78
CA ARG A 122 -2.62 1.81 -13.04
C ARG A 122 -2.40 0.54 -12.22
N ILE A 123 -3.47 -0.02 -11.64
CA ILE A 123 -3.38 -1.29 -10.91
C ILE A 123 -3.16 -2.47 -11.87
N GLU A 124 -3.85 -2.46 -13.01
CA GLU A 124 -3.68 -3.47 -14.06
C GLU A 124 -2.25 -3.53 -14.59
N ALA A 125 -1.61 -2.37 -14.80
CA ALA A 125 -0.21 -2.29 -15.21
C ALA A 125 0.78 -2.90 -14.20
N LEU A 126 0.36 -3.06 -12.92
CA LEU A 126 1.18 -3.65 -11.86
C LEU A 126 0.87 -5.12 -11.62
N LEU A 127 -0.12 -5.71 -12.30
CA LEU A 127 -0.47 -7.11 -12.10
C LEU A 127 0.74 -7.99 -12.43
N PRO A 128 1.17 -8.86 -11.49
CA PRO A 128 2.24 -9.78 -11.79
C PRO A 128 1.78 -10.86 -12.80
N GLY A 129 2.75 -11.48 -13.49
CA GLY A 129 2.49 -12.59 -14.40
C GLY A 129 1.68 -13.70 -13.73
N ARG A 130 0.86 -14.41 -14.50
CA ARG A 130 0.04 -15.52 -13.97
C ARG A 130 0.90 -16.71 -13.58
#